data_AF-A0A418AXW0-F1
#
_entry.id   AF-A0A418AXW0-F1
#
_cell.length_a   1.000
_cell.length_b   1.000
_cell.length_c   1.000
_cell.angle_alpha   90.00
_cell.angle_beta   90.00
_cell.angle_gamma   90.00
#
_symmetry.space_group_name_H-M   'P 1'
#
loop_
_entity.id
_entity.type
_entity.pdbx_description
1 polymer ?
#
loop_
_entity_poly.entity_id
_entity_poly.type
_entity_poly.pdbx_seq_one_letter_code
_entity_poly.pdbx_strand_id
1 'polypeptide(L)'
;MPPPDLFSIGLLFDYLQFLASTGHMEMPGAPPFYFEFTDSLAWTMFHLPRPANGTASPTTHKRSIHLEDGDIVAGVLAYAERLHILPDTLFVTTATGLACVVVGVVLLVSVAYGFVTACATKRFNLVKQQLAAELPTSHLFLRCVIQSALGVALLAEYALSMTSSFQLRYGGASAIAAGSFYGATVALSVVCCGLLVLGMCLLRGKSEAQLNDPTFKFSYGAYYKYYSFEHRYFFVAKMGSEIASGVIIGRVEDVPTQLTLLLTLQFGMFLYTTHCSPYVLEFQSIAAATAFVTYVLLSSFVTTSVSQDVQEVAGTVSLVLQIALLLLFNSRQLHILYKQIKCLVVRRRRRRLVLKAKAAEAAMLAAEMERLSSVGTIDTDRWIVEGYRPAA
;
A
#
# COMPACT_ATOMS: atom_id res chain seq x y z
N MET A 1 -19.23 9.05 5.03
CA MET A 1 -18.00 9.18 5.86
C MET A 1 -16.82 8.79 5.00
N PRO A 2 -15.67 9.50 5.00
CA PRO A 2 -14.49 8.93 4.38
C PRO A 2 -14.04 7.72 5.22
N PRO A 3 -14.00 6.50 4.65
CA PRO A 3 -13.55 5.31 5.36
C PRO A 3 -12.08 5.48 5.81
N PRO A 4 -11.60 4.68 6.79
CA PRO A 4 -10.19 4.67 7.16
C PRO A 4 -9.36 4.40 5.91
N ASP A 5 -8.67 5.44 5.44
CA ASP A 5 -7.95 5.38 4.17
C ASP A 5 -6.56 4.76 4.38
N LEU A 6 -6.53 3.52 4.88
CA LEU A 6 -5.32 2.66 4.88
C LEU A 6 -4.73 2.56 3.46
N PHE A 7 -5.58 2.75 2.47
CA PHE A 7 -5.30 2.84 1.05
C PHE A 7 -4.46 4.05 0.64
N SER A 8 -4.50 5.16 1.38
CA SER A 8 -3.61 6.29 1.10
C SER A 8 -2.12 5.97 1.35
N ILE A 9 -1.82 4.89 2.10
CA ILE A 9 -0.46 4.33 2.26
C ILE A 9 0.02 3.67 0.96
N GLY A 10 -0.86 3.04 0.19
CA GLY A 10 -0.50 2.43 -1.09
C GLY A 10 0.04 3.46 -2.09
N LEU A 11 -0.57 4.64 -2.15
CA LEU A 11 -0.09 5.74 -3.00
C LEU A 11 1.28 6.29 -2.57
N LEU A 12 1.53 6.32 -1.25
CA LEU A 12 2.84 6.68 -0.73
C LEU A 12 3.87 5.61 -1.12
N PHE A 13 3.49 4.33 -1.03
CA PHE A 13 4.36 3.21 -1.40
C PHE A 13 4.71 3.23 -2.89
N ASP A 14 3.73 3.44 -3.78
CA ASP A 14 3.94 3.64 -5.22
C ASP A 14 4.93 4.78 -5.49
N TYR A 15 4.78 5.91 -4.80
CA TYR A 15 5.68 7.04 -4.95
C TYR A 15 7.10 6.73 -4.44
N LEU A 16 7.23 6.00 -3.33
CA LEU A 16 8.54 5.58 -2.82
C LEU A 16 9.22 4.56 -3.73
N GLN A 17 8.47 3.65 -4.34
CA GLN A 17 8.99 2.72 -5.34
C GLN A 17 9.44 3.44 -6.61
N PHE A 18 8.68 4.46 -7.02
CA PHE A 18 9.11 5.36 -8.09
C PHE A 18 10.44 6.05 -7.74
N LEU A 19 10.61 6.56 -6.53
CA LEU A 19 11.87 7.13 -6.08
C LEU A 19 13.00 6.09 -6.03
N ALA A 20 12.73 4.86 -5.56
CA ALA A 20 13.72 3.79 -5.58
C ALA A 20 14.13 3.44 -7.02
N SER A 21 13.19 3.49 -7.97
CA SER A 21 13.42 3.13 -9.38
C SER A 21 14.48 3.98 -10.06
N THR A 22 14.61 5.26 -9.69
CA THR A 22 15.61 6.16 -10.27
C THR A 22 17.02 5.72 -9.90
N GLY A 23 17.22 5.13 -8.71
CA GLY A 23 18.50 4.58 -8.27
C GLY A 23 18.93 3.27 -8.94
N HIS A 24 18.03 2.63 -9.71
CA HIS A 24 18.35 1.41 -10.48
C HIS A 24 18.89 1.73 -11.88
N MET A 25 18.80 2.99 -12.31
CA MET A 25 19.36 3.44 -13.58
C MET A 25 20.84 3.79 -13.43
N GLU A 26 21.60 3.57 -14.49
CA GLU A 26 22.99 4.04 -14.54
C GLU A 26 23.01 5.55 -14.76
N MET A 27 23.45 6.29 -13.74
CA MET A 27 23.53 7.75 -13.77
C MET A 27 24.97 8.17 -13.44
N PRO A 28 25.86 8.27 -14.44
CA PRO A 28 27.27 8.54 -14.21
C PRO A 28 27.53 9.92 -13.58
N GLY A 29 26.64 10.89 -13.81
CA GLY A 29 26.70 12.23 -13.20
C GLY A 29 25.95 12.37 -11.87
N ALA A 30 25.35 11.30 -11.32
CA ALA A 30 24.59 11.41 -10.07
C ALA A 30 25.54 11.46 -8.85
N PRO A 31 25.30 12.38 -7.90
CA PRO A 31 26.14 12.49 -6.71
C PRO A 31 25.94 11.29 -5.76
N PRO A 32 26.96 10.89 -4.98
CA PRO A 32 26.89 9.68 -4.13
C PRO A 32 25.72 9.66 -3.14
N PHE A 33 25.36 10.82 -2.55
CA PHE A 33 24.23 10.92 -1.61
C PHE A 33 22.89 10.54 -2.24
N TYR A 34 22.75 10.66 -3.56
CA TYR A 34 21.52 10.31 -4.26
C TYR A 34 21.29 8.81 -4.20
N PHE A 35 22.35 8.02 -4.43
CA PHE A 35 22.28 6.57 -4.34
C PHE A 35 22.05 6.09 -2.90
N GLU A 36 22.66 6.73 -1.90
CA GLU A 36 22.37 6.43 -0.49
C GLU A 36 20.89 6.64 -0.15
N PHE A 37 20.29 7.73 -0.66
CA PHE A 37 18.86 8.00 -0.49
C PHE A 37 18.00 6.94 -1.17
N THR A 38 18.26 6.59 -2.43
CA THR A 38 17.47 5.58 -3.15
C THR A 38 17.64 4.17 -2.57
N ASP A 39 18.84 3.83 -2.10
CA ASP A 39 19.14 2.53 -1.49
C ASP A 39 18.44 2.40 -0.13
N SER A 40 18.26 3.52 0.61
CA SER A 40 17.43 3.54 1.83
C SER A 40 15.96 3.17 1.58
N LEU A 41 15.50 3.26 0.33
CA LEU A 41 14.15 2.89 -0.11
C LEU A 41 14.06 1.45 -0.62
N ALA A 42 15.14 0.65 -0.57
CA ALA A 42 15.15 -0.73 -1.08
C ALA A 42 14.09 -1.65 -0.44
N TRP A 43 13.66 -1.36 0.79
CA TRP A 43 12.56 -2.08 1.45
C TRP A 43 11.22 -1.96 0.70
N THR A 44 11.01 -0.90 -0.07
CA THR A 44 9.83 -0.73 -0.92
C THR A 44 9.86 -1.64 -2.15
N MET A 45 11.03 -2.15 -2.50
CA MET A 45 11.26 -3.15 -3.53
C MET A 45 11.24 -4.58 -2.97
N PHE A 46 10.76 -4.76 -1.73
CA PHE A 46 10.75 -6.05 -1.02
C PHE A 46 12.14 -6.63 -0.76
N HIS A 47 13.20 -5.82 -0.85
CA HIS A 47 14.53 -6.23 -0.41
C HIS A 47 14.61 -6.02 1.11
N LEU A 48 14.51 -7.11 1.87
CA LEU A 48 14.65 -7.05 3.33
C LEU A 48 16.13 -6.86 3.70
N PRO A 49 16.45 -5.98 4.66
CA PRO A 49 17.78 -5.90 5.23
C PRO A 49 18.20 -7.27 5.78
N ARG A 50 19.41 -7.73 5.43
CA ARG A 50 19.95 -8.95 6.01
C ARG A 50 20.04 -8.77 7.54
N PRO A 51 19.53 -9.71 8.35
CA PRO A 51 19.74 -9.65 9.79
C PRO A 51 21.25 -9.72 10.08
N ALA A 52 21.75 -8.80 10.91
CA ALA A 52 23.17 -8.67 11.26
C ALA A 52 23.79 -9.91 11.93
N ASN A 53 23.00 -10.95 12.21
CA ASN A 53 23.40 -12.15 12.93
C ASN A 53 23.61 -13.37 12.01
N GLY A 54 24.19 -13.16 10.84
CA GLY A 54 24.68 -14.23 9.98
C GLY A 54 26.17 -14.04 9.75
N THR A 55 26.99 -14.78 10.49
CA THR A 55 28.40 -15.04 10.17
C THR A 55 28.50 -15.85 8.87
N ALA A 56 28.12 -15.25 7.75
CA ALA A 56 28.52 -15.72 6.44
C ALA A 56 29.88 -15.10 6.14
N SER A 57 30.92 -15.92 6.30
CA SER A 57 32.28 -15.60 5.87
C SER A 57 32.24 -15.03 4.44
N PRO A 58 33.00 -13.96 4.12
CA PRO A 58 33.07 -13.39 2.79
C PRO A 58 33.85 -14.37 1.90
N THR A 59 33.17 -15.43 1.44
CA THR A 59 33.67 -16.23 0.34
C THR A 59 33.47 -15.39 -0.91
N THR A 60 34.55 -14.69 -1.25
CA THR A 60 34.81 -14.01 -2.50
C THR A 60 34.66 -15.00 -3.65
N HIS A 61 33.43 -15.35 -4.03
CA HIS A 61 33.12 -15.87 -5.34
C HIS A 61 33.16 -14.69 -6.32
N LYS A 62 34.38 -14.20 -6.58
CA LYS A 62 34.70 -13.47 -7.81
C LYS A 62 34.57 -14.47 -8.96
N ARG A 63 33.33 -14.79 -9.34
CA ARG A 63 33.07 -15.28 -10.69
C ARG A 63 33.40 -14.09 -11.59
N SER A 64 34.40 -14.26 -12.45
CA SER A 64 34.85 -13.26 -13.41
C SER A 64 33.63 -12.66 -14.12
N ILE A 65 33.28 -11.44 -13.74
CA ILE A 65 32.24 -10.65 -14.37
C ILE A 65 32.92 -10.04 -15.59
N HIS A 66 32.63 -10.57 -16.77
CA HIS A 66 33.07 -10.00 -18.03
C HIS A 66 32.14 -8.81 -18.33
N LEU A 67 32.40 -7.66 -17.71
CA LEU A 67 31.76 -6.40 -18.04
C LEU A 67 32.55 -5.78 -19.21
N GLU A 68 31.92 -5.68 -20.39
CA GLU A 68 32.34 -4.66 -21.35
C GLU A 68 31.87 -3.30 -20.81
N ASP A 69 32.81 -2.35 -20.74
CA ASP A 69 32.60 -0.99 -20.23
C ASP A 69 31.47 -0.30 -21.04
N GLY A 70 30.33 -0.01 -20.40
CA GLY A 70 29.21 0.73 -20.99
C GLY A 70 27.85 0.01 -21.06
N ASP A 71 27.71 -1.17 -20.48
CA ASP A 71 26.47 -1.95 -20.50
C ASP A 71 25.56 -1.60 -19.29
N ILE A 72 24.30 -1.13 -19.45
CA ILE A 72 23.34 -0.83 -18.35
C ILE A 72 23.12 -2.01 -17.39
N VAL A 73 23.59 -3.21 -17.74
CA VAL A 73 23.81 -4.26 -16.74
C VAL A 73 24.47 -3.66 -15.49
N ALA A 74 25.39 -2.71 -15.63
CA ALA A 74 25.99 -1.90 -14.57
C ALA A 74 24.99 -1.15 -13.67
N GLY A 75 23.84 -0.64 -14.13
CA GLY A 75 22.89 0.09 -13.28
C GLY A 75 22.22 -0.80 -12.22
N VAL A 76 21.55 -1.86 -12.67
CA VAL A 76 20.88 -2.84 -11.77
C VAL A 76 21.92 -3.71 -11.06
N LEU A 77 23.05 -4.02 -11.70
CA LEU A 77 24.17 -4.74 -11.08
C LEU A 77 24.82 -3.90 -9.97
N ALA A 78 25.12 -2.63 -10.22
CA ALA A 78 25.65 -1.72 -9.21
C ALA A 78 24.64 -1.54 -8.07
N TYR A 79 23.34 -1.47 -8.37
CA TYR A 79 22.32 -1.48 -7.32
C TYR A 79 22.37 -2.76 -6.47
N ALA A 80 22.45 -3.94 -7.09
CA ALA A 80 22.58 -5.20 -6.36
C ALA A 80 23.87 -5.26 -5.53
N GLU A 81 24.98 -4.76 -6.06
CA GLU A 81 26.27 -4.66 -5.37
C GLU A 81 26.21 -3.70 -4.17
N ARG A 82 25.59 -2.52 -4.33
CA ARG A 82 25.38 -1.55 -3.23
C ARG A 82 24.53 -2.12 -2.11
N LEU A 83 23.57 -2.99 -2.43
CA LEU A 83 22.76 -3.70 -1.45
C LEU A 83 23.41 -4.99 -0.92
N HIS A 84 24.61 -5.35 -1.38
CA HIS A 84 25.29 -6.61 -1.06
C HIS A 84 24.44 -7.86 -1.35
N ILE A 85 23.65 -7.81 -2.43
CA ILE A 85 22.84 -8.93 -2.94
C ILE A 85 23.56 -9.51 -4.16
N LEU A 86 23.66 -10.84 -4.22
CA LEU A 86 24.25 -11.49 -5.39
C LEU A 86 23.30 -11.28 -6.59
N PRO A 87 23.78 -10.80 -7.75
CA PRO A 87 22.94 -10.50 -8.92
C PRO A 87 22.09 -11.70 -9.36
N ASP A 88 22.67 -12.89 -9.32
CA ASP A 88 22.01 -14.18 -9.60
C ASP A 88 20.81 -14.47 -8.68
N THR A 89 20.78 -13.88 -7.49
CA THR A 89 19.77 -14.13 -6.45
C THR A 89 18.79 -12.97 -6.27
N LEU A 90 18.89 -11.92 -7.09
CA LEU A 90 18.12 -10.69 -6.92
C LEU A 90 16.61 -10.95 -6.94
N PHE A 91 16.08 -11.60 -7.98
CA PHE A 91 14.65 -11.95 -8.08
C PHE A 91 14.18 -12.88 -6.97
N VAL A 92 15.00 -13.88 -6.57
CA VAL A 92 14.65 -14.79 -5.49
C VAL A 92 14.51 -14.03 -4.18
N THR A 93 15.40 -13.06 -3.95
CA THR A 93 15.36 -12.19 -2.78
C THR A 93 14.10 -11.33 -2.79
N THR A 94 13.75 -10.72 -3.93
CA THR A 94 12.51 -9.95 -4.12
C THR A 94 11.26 -10.81 -3.91
N ALA A 95 11.20 -11.99 -4.54
CA ALA A 95 10.07 -12.91 -4.44
C ALA A 95 9.89 -13.44 -3.00
N THR A 96 11.00 -13.75 -2.33
CA THR A 96 10.98 -14.17 -0.92
C THR A 96 10.52 -13.02 -0.02
N GLY A 97 11.01 -11.80 -0.25
CA GLY A 97 10.58 -10.63 0.50
C GLY A 97 9.11 -10.32 0.29
N LEU A 98 8.61 -10.44 -0.94
CA LEU A 98 7.18 -10.33 -1.25
C LEU A 98 6.37 -11.39 -0.52
N ALA A 99 6.79 -12.65 -0.56
CA ALA A 99 6.14 -13.73 0.17
C ALA A 99 6.09 -13.46 1.68
N CYS A 100 7.20 -12.98 2.27
CA CYS A 100 7.27 -12.57 3.67
C CYS A 100 6.29 -11.43 3.99
N VAL A 101 6.19 -10.41 3.12
CA VAL A 101 5.23 -9.30 3.31
C VAL A 101 3.79 -9.81 3.21
N VAL A 102 3.46 -10.64 2.22
CA VAL A 102 2.13 -11.23 2.07
C VAL A 102 1.76 -12.04 3.31
N VAL A 103 2.64 -12.93 3.77
CA VAL A 103 2.42 -13.73 5.00
C VAL A 103 2.28 -12.82 6.22
N GLY A 104 3.14 -11.80 6.35
CA GLY A 104 3.08 -10.84 7.45
C GLY A 104 1.76 -10.07 7.49
N VAL A 105 1.26 -9.63 6.33
CA VAL A 105 -0.05 -8.97 6.20
C VAL A 105 -1.18 -9.92 6.56
N VAL A 106 -1.15 -11.17 6.09
CA VAL A 106 -2.16 -12.20 6.44
C VAL A 106 -2.18 -12.44 7.95
N LEU A 107 -1.01 -12.59 8.58
CA LEU A 107 -0.90 -12.76 10.04
C LEU A 107 -1.42 -11.53 10.77
N LEU A 108 -1.06 -10.33 10.35
CA LEU A 108 -1.51 -9.08 10.98
C LEU A 108 -3.02 -8.92 10.88
N VAL A 109 -3.62 -9.20 9.72
CA VAL A 109 -5.08 -9.20 9.53
C VAL A 109 -5.73 -10.26 10.42
N SER A 110 -5.13 -11.45 10.53
CA SER A 110 -5.64 -12.54 11.37
C SER A 110 -5.60 -12.19 12.87
N VAL A 111 -4.49 -11.64 13.35
CA VAL A 111 -4.33 -11.19 14.74
C VAL A 111 -5.26 -10.02 15.04
N ALA A 112 -5.34 -9.03 14.17
CA ALA A 112 -6.25 -7.90 14.34
C ALA A 112 -7.71 -8.35 14.38
N TYR A 113 -8.10 -9.25 13.47
CA TYR A 113 -9.43 -9.85 13.46
C TYR A 113 -9.69 -10.63 14.76
N GLY A 114 -8.77 -11.52 15.15
CA GLY A 114 -8.86 -12.31 16.38
C GLY A 114 -8.97 -11.43 17.63
N PHE A 115 -8.14 -10.40 17.76
CA PHE A 115 -8.15 -9.45 18.86
C PHE A 115 -9.46 -8.68 18.95
N VAL A 116 -9.99 -8.19 17.82
CA VAL A 116 -11.29 -7.50 17.78
C VAL A 116 -12.42 -8.47 18.18
N THR A 117 -12.36 -9.72 17.74
CA THR A 117 -13.36 -10.74 18.07
C THR A 117 -13.32 -11.13 19.56
N ALA A 118 -12.12 -11.21 20.14
CA ALA A 118 -11.90 -11.60 21.53
C ALA A 118 -12.17 -10.45 22.53
N CYS A 119 -11.63 -9.26 22.30
CA CYS A 119 -11.74 -8.14 23.25
C CYS A 119 -13.06 -7.37 23.15
N ALA A 120 -13.81 -7.55 22.06
CA ALA A 120 -14.99 -6.75 21.79
C ALA A 120 -16.18 -7.58 21.29
N THR A 121 -16.31 -8.86 21.66
CA THR A 121 -17.30 -9.80 21.11
C THR A 121 -18.73 -9.25 21.02
N LYS A 122 -19.25 -8.62 22.10
CA LYS A 122 -20.59 -7.98 22.10
C LYS A 122 -20.68 -6.80 21.12
N ARG A 123 -19.61 -6.00 20.98
CA ARG A 123 -19.55 -4.84 20.08
C ARG A 123 -19.24 -5.24 18.64
N PHE A 124 -18.43 -6.26 18.45
CA PHE A 124 -18.15 -6.86 17.17
C PHE A 124 -19.41 -7.50 16.62
N ASN A 125 -20.21 -8.18 17.44
CA ASN A 125 -21.52 -8.69 17.01
C ASN A 125 -22.51 -7.57 16.65
N LEU A 126 -22.52 -6.44 17.37
CA LEU A 126 -23.33 -5.27 16.97
C LEU A 126 -22.82 -4.61 15.68
N VAL A 127 -21.52 -4.45 15.52
CA VAL A 127 -20.91 -3.94 14.28
C VAL A 127 -21.14 -4.92 13.14
N LYS A 128 -21.09 -6.23 13.39
CA LYS A 128 -21.37 -7.29 12.44
C LYS A 128 -22.85 -7.33 12.09
N GLN A 129 -23.77 -7.03 13.01
CA GLN A 129 -25.20 -6.86 12.71
C GLN A 129 -25.49 -5.57 11.91
N GLN A 130 -24.82 -4.46 12.25
CA GLN A 130 -24.91 -3.21 11.47
C GLN A 130 -24.26 -3.35 10.09
N LEU A 131 -23.12 -4.04 10.00
CA LEU A 131 -22.51 -4.42 8.74
C LEU A 131 -23.34 -5.47 8.02
N ALA A 132 -24.04 -6.38 8.69
CA ALA A 132 -24.89 -7.38 8.02
C ALA A 132 -26.04 -6.74 7.23
N ALA A 133 -26.44 -5.52 7.60
CA ALA A 133 -27.41 -4.72 6.87
C ALA A 133 -26.80 -4.02 5.62
N GLU A 134 -25.48 -3.79 5.59
CA GLU A 134 -24.76 -3.08 4.50
C GLU A 134 -23.81 -3.98 3.68
N LEU A 135 -23.44 -5.15 4.20
CA LEU A 135 -22.46 -6.11 3.68
C LEU A 135 -22.84 -7.55 4.10
N PRO A 136 -22.71 -8.56 3.22
CA PRO A 136 -22.75 -9.96 3.62
C PRO A 136 -21.58 -10.25 4.58
N THR A 137 -21.90 -10.57 5.85
CA THR A 137 -20.89 -10.86 6.89
C THR A 137 -20.26 -12.24 6.77
N SER A 138 -20.77 -13.06 5.85
CA SER A 138 -20.13 -14.30 5.41
C SER A 138 -18.77 -13.96 4.78
N HIS A 139 -17.68 -14.48 5.34
CA HIS A 139 -16.32 -14.37 4.81
C HIS A 139 -15.65 -12.98 4.88
N LEU A 140 -16.03 -12.10 5.83
CA LEU A 140 -15.38 -10.79 6.02
C LEU A 140 -13.86 -10.89 6.19
N PHE A 141 -13.39 -11.85 6.99
CA PHE A 141 -11.96 -12.13 7.18
C PHE A 141 -11.27 -12.46 5.85
N LEU A 142 -11.84 -13.39 5.07
CA LEU A 142 -11.30 -13.80 3.78
C LEU A 142 -11.26 -12.61 2.80
N ARG A 143 -12.27 -11.75 2.81
CA ARG A 143 -12.28 -10.53 1.98
C ARG A 143 -11.19 -9.53 2.39
N CYS A 144 -10.97 -9.31 3.69
CA CYS A 144 -9.84 -8.49 4.15
C CYS A 144 -8.50 -9.06 3.68
N VAL A 145 -8.33 -10.38 3.77
CA VAL A 145 -7.12 -11.08 3.34
C VAL A 145 -6.93 -10.94 1.83
N ILE A 146 -7.96 -11.24 1.03
CA ILE A 146 -7.92 -11.12 -0.43
C ILE A 146 -7.60 -9.68 -0.84
N GLN A 147 -8.30 -8.69 -0.26
CA GLN A 147 -8.09 -7.29 -0.57
C GLN A 147 -6.66 -6.82 -0.22
N SER A 148 -6.12 -7.28 0.91
CA SER A 148 -4.76 -6.89 1.33
C SER A 148 -3.69 -7.59 0.50
N ALA A 149 -3.86 -8.89 0.21
CA ALA A 149 -2.97 -9.63 -0.68
C ALA A 149 -2.99 -9.08 -2.11
N LEU A 150 -4.18 -8.74 -2.61
CA LEU A 150 -4.36 -8.07 -3.89
C LEU A 150 -3.65 -6.71 -3.89
N GLY A 151 -3.83 -5.89 -2.85
CA GLY A 151 -3.14 -4.62 -2.72
C GLY A 151 -1.61 -4.77 -2.77
N VAL A 152 -1.05 -5.72 -2.01
CA VAL A 152 0.40 -6.01 -2.03
C VAL A 152 0.87 -6.49 -3.40
N ALA A 153 0.08 -7.33 -4.08
CA ALA A 153 0.42 -7.81 -5.43
C ALA A 153 0.44 -6.67 -6.45
N LEU A 154 -0.53 -5.76 -6.39
CA LEU A 154 -0.58 -4.56 -7.25
C LEU A 154 0.60 -3.62 -6.98
N LEU A 155 1.07 -3.52 -5.74
CA LEU A 155 2.27 -2.74 -5.39
C LEU A 155 3.57 -3.46 -5.81
N ALA A 156 3.55 -4.75 -6.11
CA ALA A 156 4.77 -5.52 -6.40
C ALA A 156 5.17 -5.55 -7.87
N GLU A 157 4.35 -4.99 -8.76
CA GLU A 157 4.47 -5.20 -10.20
C GLU A 157 5.77 -4.64 -10.77
N TYR A 158 6.14 -3.41 -10.39
CA TYR A 158 7.40 -2.83 -10.81
C TYR A 158 8.61 -3.68 -10.34
N ALA A 159 8.64 -4.05 -9.06
CA ALA A 159 9.74 -4.82 -8.47
C ALA A 159 9.90 -6.20 -9.10
N LEU A 160 8.79 -6.91 -9.29
CA LEU A 160 8.79 -8.20 -9.96
C LEU A 160 9.17 -8.07 -11.43
N SER A 161 8.64 -7.08 -12.14
CA SER A 161 8.95 -6.86 -13.56
C SER A 161 10.44 -6.54 -13.78
N MET A 162 11.01 -5.65 -12.96
CA MET A 162 12.42 -5.28 -13.04
C MET A 162 13.34 -6.48 -12.79
N THR A 163 13.15 -7.16 -11.65
CA THR A 163 14.06 -8.25 -11.24
C THR A 163 13.91 -9.48 -12.11
N SER A 164 12.70 -9.78 -12.60
CA SER A 164 12.48 -10.88 -13.53
C SER A 164 13.07 -10.61 -14.92
N SER A 165 12.93 -9.38 -15.44
CA SER A 165 13.51 -8.98 -16.73
C SER A 165 15.04 -8.99 -16.68
N PHE A 166 15.61 -8.52 -15.56
CA PHE A 166 17.04 -8.60 -15.29
C PHE A 166 17.53 -10.06 -15.26
N GLN A 167 16.82 -10.94 -14.55
CA GLN A 167 17.22 -12.34 -14.47
C GLN A 167 17.07 -13.11 -15.79
N LEU A 168 16.04 -12.83 -16.60
CA LEU A 168 15.92 -13.43 -17.93
C LEU A 168 17.08 -13.07 -18.85
N ARG A 169 17.69 -11.89 -18.64
CA ARG A 169 18.84 -11.43 -19.39
C ARG A 169 20.16 -11.98 -18.82
N TYR A 170 20.35 -11.92 -17.51
CA TYR A 170 21.57 -12.33 -16.81
C TYR A 170 21.72 -13.86 -16.69
N GLY A 171 20.61 -14.58 -16.51
CA GLY A 171 20.57 -16.03 -16.25
C GLY A 171 20.97 -16.93 -17.42
N GLY A 172 21.27 -16.37 -18.61
CA GLY A 172 21.74 -17.13 -19.77
C GLY A 172 23.09 -17.82 -19.58
N ALA A 173 23.84 -17.50 -18.51
CA ALA A 173 25.20 -18.00 -18.29
C ALA A 173 25.31 -19.37 -17.56
N SER A 174 24.21 -19.97 -17.06
CA SER A 174 24.26 -21.28 -16.38
C SER A 174 22.95 -22.09 -16.57
N ALA A 175 22.95 -23.02 -17.54
CA ALA A 175 21.77 -23.70 -18.07
C ALA A 175 20.87 -24.45 -17.05
N ILE A 176 21.42 -24.95 -15.94
CA ILE A 176 20.67 -25.77 -14.97
C ILE A 176 19.94 -24.90 -13.93
N ALA A 177 20.57 -23.83 -13.46
CA ALA A 177 19.93 -22.85 -12.57
C ALA A 177 18.92 -21.97 -13.34
N ALA A 178 19.26 -21.65 -14.60
CA ALA A 178 18.39 -20.94 -15.53
C ALA A 178 16.99 -21.59 -15.63
N GLY A 179 16.88 -22.89 -15.93
CA GLY A 179 15.58 -23.53 -16.13
C GLY A 179 14.54 -23.29 -15.01
N SER A 180 14.98 -23.33 -13.75
CA SER A 180 14.11 -23.08 -12.59
C SER A 180 13.71 -21.61 -12.43
N PHE A 181 14.64 -20.67 -12.70
CA PHE A 181 14.37 -19.23 -12.60
C PHE A 181 13.51 -18.70 -13.75
N TYR A 182 13.67 -19.27 -14.95
CA TYR A 182 12.81 -18.97 -16.10
C TYR A 182 11.36 -19.40 -15.82
N GLY A 183 11.16 -20.60 -15.24
CA GLY A 183 9.83 -21.05 -14.83
C GLY A 183 9.18 -20.14 -13.80
N ALA A 184 9.93 -19.71 -12.78
CA ALA A 184 9.42 -18.80 -11.74
C ALA A 184 9.08 -17.40 -12.30
N THR A 185 9.90 -16.87 -13.20
CA THR A 185 9.64 -15.61 -13.89
C THR A 185 8.37 -15.70 -14.73
N VAL A 186 8.24 -16.72 -15.58
CA VAL A 186 7.05 -16.92 -16.41
C VAL A 186 5.80 -17.09 -15.56
N ALA A 187 5.87 -17.87 -14.48
CA ALA A 187 4.76 -18.03 -13.56
C ALA A 187 4.33 -16.70 -12.93
N LEU A 188 5.27 -15.86 -12.50
CA LEU A 188 4.98 -14.54 -11.95
C LEU A 188 4.41 -13.58 -13.00
N SER A 189 4.92 -13.58 -14.24
CA SER A 189 4.34 -12.82 -15.35
C SER A 189 2.89 -13.24 -15.63
N VAL A 190 2.61 -14.55 -15.63
CA VAL A 190 1.25 -15.08 -15.80
C VAL A 190 0.34 -14.65 -14.64
N VAL A 191 0.84 -14.62 -13.41
CA VAL A 191 0.08 -14.12 -12.26
C VAL A 191 -0.23 -12.62 -12.41
N CYS A 192 0.75 -11.77 -12.74
CA CYS A 192 0.53 -10.33 -12.93
C CYS A 192 -0.45 -10.05 -14.08
N CYS A 193 -0.25 -10.68 -15.24
CA CYS A 193 -1.20 -10.56 -16.36
C CYS A 193 -2.58 -11.12 -16.01
N GLY A 194 -2.64 -12.21 -15.24
CA GLY A 194 -3.87 -12.80 -14.73
C GLY A 194 -4.63 -11.83 -13.81
N LEU A 195 -3.94 -11.12 -12.91
CA LEU A 195 -4.54 -10.10 -12.05
C LEU A 195 -5.09 -8.92 -12.84
N LEU A 196 -4.41 -8.50 -13.92
CA LEU A 196 -4.92 -7.46 -14.83
C LEU A 196 -6.20 -7.90 -15.55
N VAL A 197 -6.17 -9.09 -16.16
CA VAL A 197 -7.33 -9.65 -16.87
C VAL A 197 -8.50 -9.88 -15.92
N LEU A 198 -8.24 -10.41 -14.73
CA LEU A 198 -9.24 -10.58 -13.67
C LEU A 198 -9.87 -9.22 -13.32
N GLY A 199 -9.07 -8.19 -13.07
CA GLY A 199 -9.57 -6.84 -12.79
C GLY A 199 -10.48 -6.32 -13.90
N MET A 200 -10.06 -6.45 -15.17
CA MET A 200 -10.86 -6.05 -16.33
C MET A 200 -12.19 -6.81 -16.40
N CYS A 201 -12.14 -8.13 -16.26
CA CYS A 201 -13.34 -8.99 -16.29
C CYS A 201 -14.32 -8.66 -15.16
N LEU A 202 -13.82 -8.35 -13.96
CA LEU A 202 -14.64 -7.97 -12.81
C LEU A 202 -15.33 -6.62 -12.98
N LEU A 203 -14.66 -5.67 -13.62
CA LEU A 203 -15.16 -4.32 -13.88
C LEU A 203 -16.06 -4.24 -15.12
N ARG A 204 -15.95 -5.20 -16.04
CA ARG A 204 -16.69 -5.22 -17.29
C ARG A 204 -18.20 -5.37 -17.06
N GLY A 205 -18.96 -4.50 -17.71
CA GLY A 205 -20.44 -4.52 -17.67
C GLY A 205 -21.07 -4.08 -16.34
N LYS A 206 -20.28 -3.60 -15.37
CA LYS A 206 -20.80 -3.10 -14.09
C LYS A 206 -21.28 -1.64 -14.19
N SER A 207 -22.43 -1.36 -13.60
CA SER A 207 -22.98 0.00 -13.46
C SER A 207 -22.35 0.76 -12.29
N GLU A 208 -22.54 2.08 -12.23
CA GLU A 208 -21.98 2.92 -11.16
C GLU A 208 -22.52 2.53 -9.79
N ALA A 209 -23.82 2.24 -9.70
CA ALA A 209 -24.45 1.77 -8.48
C ALA A 209 -23.84 0.45 -7.97
N GLN A 210 -23.50 -0.48 -8.88
CA GLN A 210 -22.86 -1.75 -8.53
C GLN A 210 -21.40 -1.59 -8.12
N LEU A 211 -20.69 -0.61 -8.71
CA LEU A 211 -19.30 -0.31 -8.36
C LEU A 211 -19.17 0.51 -7.07
N ASN A 212 -20.20 1.26 -6.71
CA ASN A 212 -20.27 1.98 -5.45
C ASN A 212 -20.92 1.18 -4.31
N ASP A 213 -21.43 -0.03 -4.59
CA ASP A 213 -21.84 -0.97 -3.56
C ASP A 213 -20.71 -1.17 -2.54
N PRO A 214 -20.93 -0.89 -1.24
CA PRO A 214 -19.94 -1.08 -0.18
C PRO A 214 -19.28 -2.45 -0.20
N THR A 215 -20.02 -3.49 -0.58
CA THR A 215 -19.53 -4.87 -0.62
C THR A 215 -18.50 -5.09 -1.73
N PHE A 216 -18.84 -4.67 -2.94
CA PHE A 216 -17.98 -4.79 -4.11
C PHE A 216 -16.76 -3.88 -3.98
N LYS A 217 -16.98 -2.63 -3.54
CA LYS A 217 -15.95 -1.62 -3.33
C LYS A 217 -14.96 -1.99 -2.22
N PHE A 218 -15.41 -2.71 -1.20
CA PHE A 218 -14.50 -3.26 -0.19
C PHE A 218 -13.58 -4.31 -0.82
N SER A 219 -14.15 -5.31 -1.50
CA SER A 219 -13.40 -6.47 -1.99
C SER A 219 -12.46 -6.16 -3.15
N TYR A 220 -12.88 -5.29 -4.09
CA TYR A 220 -12.16 -5.01 -5.34
C TYR A 220 -11.76 -3.55 -5.49
N GLY A 221 -11.98 -2.72 -4.47
CA GLY A 221 -11.65 -1.30 -4.51
C GLY A 221 -10.17 -1.02 -4.75
N ALA A 222 -9.28 -1.98 -4.48
CA ALA A 222 -7.85 -1.85 -4.78
C ALA A 222 -7.58 -1.50 -6.26
N TYR A 223 -8.41 -1.99 -7.19
CA TYR A 223 -8.25 -1.68 -8.62
C TYR A 223 -8.72 -0.28 -8.99
N TYR A 224 -9.87 0.19 -8.48
CA TYR A 224 -10.54 1.36 -9.09
C TYR A 224 -10.94 2.47 -8.11
N LYS A 225 -10.72 2.31 -6.81
CA LYS A 225 -11.23 3.23 -5.78
C LYS A 225 -10.77 4.68 -5.95
N TYR A 226 -9.61 4.91 -6.58
CA TYR A 226 -9.07 6.26 -6.80
C TYR A 226 -9.53 6.90 -8.10
N TYR A 227 -10.18 6.12 -8.97
CA TYR A 227 -10.55 6.58 -10.29
C TYR A 227 -12.01 7.02 -10.32
N SER A 228 -12.31 7.98 -11.19
CA SER A 228 -13.69 8.28 -11.56
C SER A 228 -14.34 7.04 -12.19
N PHE A 229 -15.66 6.94 -12.11
CA PHE A 229 -16.39 5.81 -12.71
C PHE A 229 -16.15 5.71 -14.22
N GLU A 230 -16.06 6.85 -14.91
CA GLU A 230 -15.79 6.95 -16.34
C GLU A 230 -14.40 6.43 -16.71
N HIS A 231 -13.40 6.60 -15.83
CA HIS A 231 -12.03 6.17 -16.03
C HIS A 231 -11.62 4.99 -15.16
N ARG A 232 -12.58 4.15 -14.77
CA ARG A 232 -12.36 2.99 -13.89
C ARG A 232 -11.33 1.96 -14.39
N TYR A 233 -11.03 1.95 -15.70
CA TYR A 233 -10.00 1.08 -16.30
C TYR A 233 -8.60 1.71 -16.31
N PHE A 234 -8.43 2.92 -15.79
CA PHE A 234 -7.12 3.59 -15.74
C PHE A 234 -6.06 2.77 -14.98
N PHE A 235 -6.49 1.90 -14.06
CA PHE A 235 -5.61 0.95 -13.39
C PHE A 235 -4.77 0.12 -14.38
N VAL A 236 -5.33 -0.26 -15.52
CA VAL A 236 -4.62 -1.04 -16.56
C VAL A 236 -3.46 -0.24 -17.14
N ALA A 237 -3.68 1.05 -17.42
CA ALA A 237 -2.63 1.93 -17.94
C ALA A 237 -1.54 2.17 -16.89
N LYS A 238 -1.92 2.44 -15.63
CA LYS A 238 -0.97 2.60 -14.51
C LYS A 238 -0.11 1.36 -14.34
N MET A 239 -0.73 0.20 -14.12
CA MET A 239 -0.05 -1.08 -13.93
C MET A 239 0.79 -1.47 -15.16
N GLY A 240 0.24 -1.27 -16.35
CA GLY A 240 0.98 -1.47 -17.60
C GLY A 240 2.24 -0.61 -17.69
N SER A 241 2.18 0.65 -17.22
CA SER A 241 3.35 1.54 -17.17
C SER A 241 4.38 1.11 -16.12
N GLU A 242 3.96 0.58 -14.98
CA GLU A 242 4.87 0.05 -13.95
C GLU A 242 5.59 -1.21 -14.43
N ILE A 243 4.85 -2.13 -15.05
CA ILE A 243 5.41 -3.33 -15.67
C ILE A 243 6.37 -2.93 -16.79
N ALA A 244 5.96 -2.04 -17.71
CA ALA A 244 6.82 -1.58 -18.80
C ALA A 244 8.09 -0.89 -18.29
N SER A 245 7.99 -0.06 -17.24
CA SER A 245 9.15 0.57 -16.60
C SER A 245 10.12 -0.46 -16.04
N GLY A 246 9.60 -1.50 -15.38
CA GLY A 246 10.41 -2.63 -14.89
C GLY A 246 11.11 -3.38 -16.03
N VAL A 247 10.41 -3.66 -17.13
CA VAL A 247 10.99 -4.33 -18.31
C VAL A 247 12.09 -3.48 -18.93
N ILE A 248 11.84 -2.18 -19.13
CA ILE A 248 12.83 -1.26 -19.71
C ILE A 248 14.09 -1.24 -18.84
N ILE A 249 13.95 -1.10 -17.52
CA ILE A 249 15.07 -1.06 -16.58
C ILE A 249 15.82 -2.40 -16.50
N GLY A 250 15.11 -3.52 -16.51
CA GLY A 250 15.74 -4.84 -16.40
C GLY A 250 16.34 -5.37 -17.69
N ARG A 251 15.97 -4.85 -18.87
CA ARG A 251 16.27 -5.51 -20.17
C ARG A 251 17.08 -4.68 -21.17
N VAL A 252 16.95 -3.35 -21.17
CA VAL A 252 17.59 -2.45 -22.16
C VAL A 252 19.06 -2.20 -21.73
N GLU A 253 20.01 -2.33 -22.68
CA GLU A 253 21.47 -2.19 -22.44
C GLU A 253 22.03 -0.80 -22.69
N ASP A 254 21.43 -0.03 -23.60
CA ASP A 254 21.89 1.32 -23.94
C ASP A 254 21.26 2.41 -23.04
N VAL A 255 22.08 3.10 -22.23
CA VAL A 255 21.68 4.14 -21.24
C VAL A 255 20.77 5.22 -21.85
N PRO A 256 21.14 5.84 -22.99
CA PRO A 256 20.30 6.83 -23.66
C PRO A 256 18.96 6.27 -24.13
N THR A 257 18.93 5.05 -24.68
CA THR A 257 17.69 4.40 -25.13
C THR A 257 16.78 4.06 -23.94
N GLN A 258 17.32 3.52 -22.85
CA GLN A 258 16.56 3.23 -21.64
C GLN A 258 15.92 4.49 -21.06
N LEU A 259 16.70 5.56 -20.91
CA LEU A 259 16.19 6.85 -20.44
C LEU A 259 15.13 7.40 -21.39
N THR A 260 15.37 7.38 -22.70
CA THR A 260 14.41 7.87 -23.71
C THR A 260 13.09 7.11 -23.65
N LEU A 261 13.14 5.79 -23.50
CA LEU A 261 11.95 4.94 -23.38
C LEU A 261 11.19 5.23 -22.09
N LEU A 262 11.88 5.37 -20.95
CA LEU A 262 11.25 5.72 -19.67
C LEU A 262 10.63 7.12 -19.72
N LEU A 263 11.32 8.09 -20.29
CA LEU A 263 10.86 9.47 -20.41
C LEU A 263 9.65 9.55 -21.35
N THR A 264 9.66 8.81 -22.46
CA THR A 264 8.52 8.70 -23.39
C THR A 264 7.32 8.03 -22.73
N LEU A 265 7.54 6.93 -22.00
CA LEU A 265 6.49 6.23 -21.27
C LEU A 265 5.83 7.13 -20.22
N GLN A 266 6.64 7.87 -19.46
CA GLN A 266 6.16 8.74 -18.40
C GLN A 266 5.54 10.02 -18.93
N PHE A 267 6.04 10.56 -20.04
CA PHE A 267 5.37 11.62 -20.77
C PHE A 267 3.99 11.17 -21.29
N GLY A 268 3.91 9.99 -21.88
CA GLY A 268 2.63 9.40 -22.31
C GLY A 268 1.64 9.24 -21.16
N MET A 269 2.10 8.73 -20.01
CA MET A 269 1.28 8.62 -18.80
C MET A 269 0.88 9.99 -18.24
N PHE A 270 1.74 10.99 -18.29
CA PHE A 270 1.43 12.36 -17.91
C PHE A 270 0.36 12.98 -18.82
N LEU A 271 0.48 12.84 -20.14
CA LEU A 271 -0.53 13.30 -21.10
C LEU A 271 -1.86 12.60 -20.87
N TYR A 272 -1.84 11.28 -20.69
CA TYR A 272 -3.05 10.49 -20.45
C TYR A 272 -3.73 10.89 -19.12
N THR A 273 -2.95 11.11 -18.06
CA THR A 273 -3.46 11.58 -16.77
C THR A 273 -4.03 12.99 -16.85
N THR A 274 -3.35 13.90 -17.56
CA THR A 274 -3.78 15.30 -17.73
C THR A 274 -5.07 15.38 -18.54
N HIS A 275 -5.14 14.65 -19.65
CA HIS A 275 -6.28 14.67 -20.55
C HIS A 275 -7.52 14.02 -19.93
N CYS A 276 -7.36 12.86 -19.29
CA CYS A 276 -8.48 12.13 -18.71
C CYS A 276 -8.84 12.57 -17.29
N SER A 277 -7.97 13.26 -16.56
CA SER A 277 -8.16 13.57 -15.13
C SER A 277 -8.75 12.38 -14.35
N PRO A 278 -8.12 11.19 -14.44
CA PRO A 278 -8.73 9.94 -14.02
C PRO A 278 -8.92 9.87 -12.50
N TYR A 279 -8.15 10.65 -11.74
CA TYR A 279 -8.13 10.63 -10.29
C TYR A 279 -9.24 11.48 -9.69
N VAL A 280 -9.92 10.94 -8.67
CA VAL A 280 -10.91 11.69 -7.87
C VAL A 280 -10.26 12.79 -7.04
N LEU A 281 -8.95 12.68 -6.75
CA LEU A 281 -8.19 13.65 -5.96
C LEU A 281 -7.14 14.35 -6.84
N GLU A 282 -7.25 15.68 -6.94
CA GLU A 282 -6.31 16.55 -7.69
C GLU A 282 -4.85 16.38 -7.25
N PHE A 283 -4.63 16.03 -5.98
CA PHE A 283 -3.30 15.76 -5.44
C PHE A 283 -2.55 14.63 -6.17
N GLN A 284 -3.25 13.62 -6.65
CA GLN A 284 -2.62 12.50 -7.38
C GLN A 284 -2.13 12.97 -8.76
N SER A 285 -2.86 13.88 -9.40
CA SER A 285 -2.43 14.51 -10.65
C SER A 285 -1.17 15.37 -10.45
N ILE A 286 -1.05 16.07 -9.31
CA ILE A 286 0.17 16.82 -8.96
C ILE A 286 1.36 15.87 -8.76
N ALA A 287 1.17 14.73 -8.10
CA ALA A 287 2.22 13.74 -7.92
C ALA A 287 2.69 13.15 -9.26
N ALA A 288 1.76 12.83 -10.16
CA ALA A 288 2.06 12.35 -11.51
C ALA A 288 2.81 13.39 -12.36
N ALA A 289 2.38 14.67 -12.31
CA ALA A 289 3.08 15.78 -12.96
C ALA A 289 4.51 15.95 -12.42
N THR A 290 4.70 15.78 -11.12
CA THR A 290 6.02 15.91 -10.51
C THR A 290 6.93 14.76 -10.89
N ALA A 291 6.42 13.52 -10.99
CA ALA A 291 7.19 12.38 -11.47
C ALA A 291 7.73 12.61 -12.89
N PHE A 292 6.92 13.23 -13.78
CA PHE A 292 7.37 13.64 -15.10
C PHE A 292 8.50 14.68 -15.03
N VAL A 293 8.34 15.75 -14.24
CA VAL A 293 9.38 16.77 -14.04
C VAL A 293 10.67 16.14 -13.50
N THR A 294 10.57 15.18 -12.58
CA THR A 294 11.71 14.43 -12.05
C THR A 294 12.47 13.69 -13.15
N TYR A 295 11.79 12.98 -14.07
CA TYR A 295 12.46 12.32 -15.20
C TYR A 295 13.09 13.30 -16.18
N VAL A 296 12.45 14.44 -16.42
CA VAL A 296 13.05 15.51 -17.25
C VAL A 296 14.33 16.03 -16.60
N LEU A 297 14.34 16.25 -15.28
CA LEU A 297 15.55 16.66 -14.56
C LEU A 297 16.64 15.58 -14.60
N LEU A 298 16.26 14.30 -14.42
CA LEU A 298 17.16 13.16 -14.51
C LEU A 298 17.80 13.01 -15.90
N SER A 299 17.13 13.46 -16.96
CA SER A 299 17.70 13.45 -18.31
C SER A 299 18.97 14.29 -18.46
N SER A 300 19.14 15.30 -17.59
CA SER A 300 20.35 16.13 -17.53
C SER A 300 21.58 15.33 -17.07
N PHE A 301 21.42 14.24 -16.33
CA PHE A 301 22.52 13.39 -15.85
C PHE A 301 23.06 12.41 -16.88
N VAL A 302 22.26 12.11 -17.90
CA VAL A 302 22.63 11.15 -18.96
C VAL A 302 23.17 11.88 -20.20
N THR A 303 22.80 13.16 -20.37
CA THR A 303 23.23 13.95 -21.52
C THR A 303 24.66 14.46 -21.30
N THR A 304 25.61 13.92 -22.08
CA THR A 304 27.06 14.21 -21.98
C THR A 304 27.45 15.65 -22.33
N SER A 305 26.53 16.44 -22.90
CA SER A 305 26.75 17.84 -23.29
C SER A 305 26.43 18.86 -22.19
N VAL A 306 26.02 18.42 -21.00
CA VAL A 306 25.61 19.29 -19.88
C VAL A 306 26.79 19.49 -18.93
N SER A 307 27.02 20.72 -18.46
CA SER A 307 28.10 21.00 -17.50
C SER A 307 27.82 20.38 -16.13
N GLN A 308 28.88 20.01 -15.41
CA GLN A 308 28.80 19.38 -14.09
C GLN A 308 28.02 20.25 -13.07
N ASP A 309 28.18 21.57 -13.10
CA ASP A 309 27.42 22.49 -12.25
C ASP A 309 25.90 22.41 -12.49
N VAL A 310 25.48 22.25 -13.75
CA VAL A 310 24.06 22.11 -14.11
C VAL A 310 23.52 20.75 -13.67
N GLN A 311 24.33 19.70 -13.75
CA GLN A 311 23.98 18.37 -13.24
C GLN A 311 23.81 18.38 -11.72
N GLU A 312 24.71 19.01 -10.98
CA GLU A 312 24.61 19.15 -9.53
C GLU A 312 23.37 19.96 -9.10
N VAL A 313 23.08 21.06 -9.80
CA VAL A 313 21.86 21.86 -9.56
C VAL A 313 20.60 21.07 -9.90
N ALA A 314 20.56 20.41 -11.06
CA ALA A 314 19.41 19.60 -11.47
C ALA A 314 19.15 18.44 -10.49
N GLY A 315 20.21 17.79 -10.01
CA GLY A 315 20.16 16.77 -8.98
C GLY A 315 19.63 17.26 -7.65
N THR A 316 20.15 18.39 -7.20
CA THR A 316 19.72 19.03 -5.96
C THR A 316 18.25 19.44 -6.04
N VAL A 317 17.83 20.06 -7.15
CA VAL A 317 16.43 20.46 -7.39
C VAL A 317 15.53 19.22 -7.42
N SER A 318 15.93 18.16 -8.14
CA SER A 318 15.18 16.91 -8.19
C SER A 318 15.03 16.32 -6.78
N LEU A 319 16.11 16.22 -6.01
CA LEU A 319 16.06 15.66 -4.65
C LEU A 319 15.22 16.53 -3.71
N VAL A 320 15.37 17.86 -3.73
CA VAL A 320 14.56 18.78 -2.92
C VAL A 320 13.08 18.66 -3.27
N LEU A 321 12.74 18.57 -4.57
CA LEU A 321 11.37 18.37 -5.04
C LEU A 321 10.81 17.04 -4.55
N GLN A 322 11.61 15.96 -4.63
CA GLN A 322 11.23 14.64 -4.15
C GLN A 322 10.98 14.61 -2.64
N ILE A 323 11.86 15.23 -1.84
CA ILE A 323 11.71 15.37 -0.38
C ILE A 323 10.49 16.24 -0.04
N ALA A 324 10.30 17.37 -0.72
CA ALA A 324 9.17 18.26 -0.48
C ALA A 324 7.83 17.54 -0.71
N LEU A 325 7.73 16.76 -1.80
CA LEU A 325 6.56 15.92 -2.03
C LEU A 325 6.41 14.83 -0.98
N LEU A 326 7.49 14.17 -0.57
CA LEU A 326 7.43 13.16 0.49
C LEU A 326 6.90 13.76 1.80
N LEU A 327 7.36 14.96 2.17
CA LEU A 327 6.85 15.69 3.33
C LEU A 327 5.38 16.10 3.17
N LEU A 328 4.98 16.52 1.96
CA LEU A 328 3.60 16.87 1.66
C LEU A 328 2.68 15.65 1.73
N PHE A 329 3.10 14.50 1.21
CA PHE A 329 2.40 13.22 1.36
C PHE A 329 2.28 12.83 2.84
N ASN A 330 3.37 12.84 3.59
CA ASN A 330 3.38 12.47 5.00
C ASN A 330 2.52 13.42 5.84
N SER A 331 2.58 14.73 5.61
CA SER A 331 1.74 15.72 6.30
C SER A 331 0.25 15.52 6.00
N ARG A 332 -0.10 15.20 4.74
CA ARG A 332 -1.47 14.83 4.36
C ARG A 332 -1.93 13.56 5.10
N GLN A 333 -1.10 12.51 5.13
CA GLN A 333 -1.44 11.28 5.86
C GLN A 333 -1.66 11.57 7.36
N LEU A 334 -0.76 12.34 7.96
CA LEU A 334 -0.83 12.71 9.36
C LEU A 334 -2.09 13.53 9.67
N HIS A 335 -2.45 14.45 8.78
CA HIS A 335 -3.66 15.26 8.92
C HIS A 335 -4.94 14.43 8.80
N ILE A 336 -4.99 13.48 7.86
CA ILE A 336 -6.11 12.54 7.73
C ILE A 336 -6.23 11.69 9.00
N LEU A 337 -5.12 11.13 9.46
CA LEU A 337 -5.06 10.32 10.68
C LEU A 337 -5.49 11.13 11.90
N TYR A 338 -5.02 12.38 12.03
CA TYR A 338 -5.43 13.29 13.10
C TYR A 338 -6.93 13.53 13.09
N LYS A 339 -7.53 13.85 11.94
CA LYS A 339 -8.99 14.03 11.81
C LYS A 339 -9.75 12.76 12.20
N GLN A 340 -9.27 11.59 11.80
CA GLN A 340 -9.87 10.30 12.17
C GLN A 340 -9.79 10.07 13.69
N ILE A 341 -8.63 10.27 14.31
CA ILE A 341 -8.43 10.14 15.76
C ILE A 341 -9.35 11.11 16.51
N LYS A 342 -9.39 12.39 16.10
CA LYS A 342 -10.27 13.40 16.70
C LYS A 342 -11.74 12.99 16.61
N CYS A 343 -12.19 12.51 15.44
CA CYS A 343 -13.55 12.02 15.26
C CYS A 343 -13.86 10.81 16.17
N LEU A 344 -12.93 9.86 16.26
CA LEU A 344 -13.04 8.69 17.14
C LEU A 344 -13.11 9.08 18.61
N VAL A 345 -12.29 10.06 19.04
CA VAL A 345 -12.29 10.58 20.41
C VAL A 345 -13.61 11.27 20.73
N VAL A 346 -14.11 12.13 19.83
CA VAL A 346 -15.42 12.79 20.01
C VAL A 346 -16.55 11.77 20.10
N ARG A 347 -16.55 10.73 19.26
CA ARG A 347 -17.51 9.63 19.34
C ARG A 347 -17.42 8.86 20.66
N ARG A 348 -16.21 8.53 21.10
CA ARG A 348 -15.99 7.87 22.39
C ARG A 348 -16.51 8.73 23.54
N ARG A 349 -16.27 10.04 23.52
CA ARG A 349 -16.79 10.99 24.52
C ARG A 349 -18.32 11.04 24.50
N ARG A 350 -18.96 11.25 23.35
CA ARG A 350 -20.44 11.24 23.22
C ARG A 350 -21.05 9.93 23.73
N ARG A 351 -20.46 8.78 23.36
CA ARG A 351 -20.94 7.46 23.84
C ARG A 351 -20.82 7.33 25.36
N ARG A 352 -19.71 7.79 25.97
CA ARG A 352 -19.56 7.81 27.44
C ARG A 352 -20.60 8.69 28.11
N LEU A 353 -20.93 9.84 27.54
CA LEU A 353 -21.98 10.73 28.06
C LEU A 353 -23.37 10.10 28.00
N VAL A 354 -23.73 9.47 26.87
CA VAL A 354 -25.02 8.76 26.74
C VAL A 354 -25.12 7.60 27.73
N LEU A 355 -24.04 6.84 27.92
CA LEU A 355 -24.03 5.75 28.92
C LEU A 355 -24.19 6.29 30.35
N LYS A 356 -23.55 7.41 30.69
CA LYS A 356 -23.73 8.06 32.00
C LYS A 356 -25.16 8.58 32.20
N ALA A 357 -25.77 9.18 31.18
CA ALA A 357 -27.14 9.66 31.23
C ALA A 357 -28.13 8.51 31.47
N LYS A 358 -28.01 7.40 30.71
CA LYS A 358 -28.86 6.22 30.91
C LYS A 358 -28.68 5.59 32.29
N ALA A 359 -27.45 5.56 32.82
CA ALA A 359 -27.19 5.06 34.17
C ALA A 359 -27.82 5.97 35.24
N ALA A 360 -27.82 7.29 35.05
CA ALA A 360 -28.46 8.23 35.96
C ALA A 360 -30.00 8.11 35.91
N GLU A 361 -30.60 7.99 34.73
CA GLU A 361 -32.04 7.73 34.58
C GLU A 361 -32.46 6.41 35.26
N ALA A 362 -31.69 5.33 35.07
CA ALA A 362 -31.95 4.05 35.73
C ALA A 362 -31.83 4.13 37.26
N ALA A 363 -30.87 4.90 37.77
CA ALA A 363 -30.71 5.12 39.21
C ALA A 363 -31.88 5.92 39.81
N MET A 364 -32.38 6.93 39.11
CA MET A 364 -33.56 7.69 39.54
C MET A 364 -34.82 6.81 39.55
N LEU A 365 -35.04 5.99 38.52
CA LEU A 365 -36.17 5.06 38.48
C LEU A 365 -36.11 4.02 39.61
N ALA A 366 -34.92 3.51 39.93
CA ALA A 366 -34.73 2.58 41.04
C ALA A 366 -35.06 3.25 42.39
N ALA A 367 -34.60 4.47 42.61
CA ALA A 367 -34.89 5.24 43.83
C ALA A 367 -36.38 5.57 43.97
N GLU A 368 -37.07 5.86 42.86
CA GLU A 368 -38.51 6.12 42.88
C GLU A 368 -39.32 4.85 43.16
N MET A 369 -38.93 3.70 42.60
CA MET A 369 -39.54 2.41 42.93
C MET A 369 -39.34 2.05 44.41
N GLU A 370 -38.18 2.35 44.99
CA GLU A 370 -37.89 2.13 46.41
C GLU A 370 -38.76 3.04 47.31
N ARG A 371 -38.96 4.31 46.92
CA ARG A 371 -39.93 5.21 47.59
C ARG A 371 -41.35 4.69 47.51
N LEU A 372 -41.82 4.27 46.33
CA LEU A 372 -43.17 3.75 46.18
C LEU A 372 -43.38 2.45 46.99
N SER A 373 -42.36 1.60 47.08
CA SER A 373 -42.41 0.39 47.91
C SER A 373 -42.50 0.70 49.41
N SER A 374 -41.78 1.72 49.88
CA SER A 374 -41.81 2.12 51.30
C SER A 374 -43.10 2.83 51.70
N VAL A 375 -43.75 3.55 50.79
CA VAL A 375 -45.09 4.13 51.00
C VAL A 375 -46.17 3.04 51.01
N GLY A 376 -46.08 2.03 50.15
CA GLY A 376 -47.03 0.91 50.11
C GLY A 376 -47.04 0.06 51.39
N THR A 377 -45.90 -0.07 52.08
CA THR A 377 -45.80 -0.75 53.38
C THR A 377 -46.46 0.01 54.54
N ILE A 378 -46.52 1.36 54.47
CA ILE A 378 -47.10 2.18 55.55
C ILE A 378 -48.63 2.07 55.59
N ASP A 379 -49.29 1.92 54.44
CA ASP A 379 -50.75 1.74 54.40
C ASP A 379 -51.17 0.33 54.85
N THR A 380 -50.43 -0.73 54.50
CA THR A 380 -50.77 -2.09 54.93
C THR A 380 -50.70 -2.29 56.43
N ASP A 381 -49.77 -1.63 57.14
CA ASP A 381 -49.68 -1.73 58.60
C ASP A 381 -50.79 -0.94 59.31
N ARG A 382 -51.35 0.10 58.67
CA ARG A 382 -52.46 0.88 59.25
C ARG A 382 -53.79 0.10 59.23
N TRP A 383 -54.03 -0.69 58.19
CA TRP A 383 -55.24 -1.54 58.10
C TRP A 383 -55.18 -2.79 58.99
N ILE A 384 -54.00 -3.24 59.41
CA ILE A 384 -53.84 -4.42 60.30
C ILE A 384 -54.06 -4.05 61.77
N VAL A 385 -53.81 -2.80 62.18
CA VAL A 385 -53.97 -2.37 63.59
C VAL A 385 -55.43 -1.99 63.94
N GLU A 386 -56.25 -1.55 62.98
CA GLU A 386 -57.63 -1.13 63.24
C GLU A 386 -58.68 -2.27 63.15
N GLY A 387 -58.27 -3.50 62.79
CA GLY A 387 -59.19 -4.57 62.34
C GLY A 387 -59.58 -5.67 63.34
N TYR A 388 -59.10 -5.68 64.59
CA TYR A 388 -59.42 -6.78 65.51
C TYR A 388 -59.65 -6.32 66.96
N ARG A 389 -60.89 -5.89 67.24
CA ARG A 389 -61.41 -5.79 68.61
C ARG A 389 -62.56 -6.80 68.75
N PRO A 390 -62.34 -8.00 69.32
CA PRO A 390 -63.43 -8.93 69.57
C PRO A 390 -64.27 -8.39 70.75
N ALA A 391 -65.59 -8.33 70.54
CA ALA A 391 -66.54 -8.01 71.60
C ALA A 391 -66.65 -9.19 72.56
N ALA A 392 -66.46 -8.92 73.85
CA ALA A 392 -66.87 -9.75 74.97
C ALA A 392 -67.53 -8.84 76.02
#